data_AF-A0A3D3J344-F1
#
_entry.id   AF-A0A3D3J344-F1
#
_cell.length_a   1.000
_cell.length_b   1.000
_cell.length_c   1.000
_cell.angle_alpha   90.00
_cell.angle_beta   90.00
_cell.angle_gamma   90.00
#
_symmetry.space_group_name_H-M   'P 1'
#
loop_
_entity.id
_entity.type
_entity.pdbx_description
1 polymer ?
#
loop_
_entity_poly.entity_id
_entity_poly.type
_entity_poly.pdbx_seq_one_letter_code
_entity_poly.pdbx_strand_id
1 'polypeptide(L)'
;EIVRALATGPKLLLLDEPAAGMNPSETSELMENIEKIRDEFKIAILLIEHDMNLVMGVCESIAVLNFGEIIAKGTPSDIQNNEKVIEAYLGRSKDKEEA
;
A
#
# COMPACT_ATOMS: atom_id res chain seq x y z
N GLU A 1 11.34 -10.62 -10.53
CA GLU A 1 12.11 -9.59 -9.80
C GLU A 1 12.22 -9.84 -8.29
N ILE A 2 11.11 -9.98 -7.54
CA ILE A 2 11.11 -10.17 -6.06
C ILE A 2 12.04 -11.30 -5.61
N VAL A 3 11.91 -12.49 -6.19
CA VAL A 3 12.76 -13.66 -5.84
C VAL A 3 14.26 -13.38 -6.04
N ARG A 4 14.61 -12.63 -7.09
CA ARG A 4 16.00 -12.27 -7.37
C ARG A 4 16.54 -11.30 -6.31
N ALA A 5 15.73 -10.36 -5.84
CA ALA A 5 16.08 -9.48 -4.74
C ALA A 5 16.25 -10.25 -3.43
N LEU A 6 15.37 -11.21 -3.13
CA LEU A 6 15.47 -12.04 -1.93
C LEU A 6 16.74 -12.89 -1.88
N ALA A 7 17.21 -13.37 -3.03
CA ALA A 7 18.44 -14.14 -3.14
C ALA A 7 19.70 -13.39 -2.64
N THR A 8 19.64 -12.06 -2.51
CA THR A 8 20.76 -11.26 -1.97
C THR A 8 20.76 -11.16 -0.44
N GLY A 9 19.82 -11.79 0.26
CA GLY A 9 19.64 -11.68 1.71
C GLY A 9 19.41 -10.24 2.21
N PRO A 10 18.49 -9.46 1.61
CA PRO A 10 18.31 -8.06 1.98
C PRO A 10 17.67 -7.92 3.36
N LYS A 11 17.90 -6.78 4.03
CA LYS A 11 17.19 -6.42 5.27
C LYS A 11 15.94 -5.57 5.01
N LEU A 12 15.88 -4.93 3.84
CA LEU A 12 14.80 -4.08 3.37
C LEU A 12 14.51 -4.41 1.91
N LEU A 13 13.26 -4.68 1.59
CA LEU A 13 12.76 -4.86 0.23
C LEU A 13 11.92 -3.65 -0.16
N LEU A 14 12.25 -3.03 -1.29
CA LEU A 14 11.48 -1.93 -1.87
C LEU A 14 10.62 -2.48 -3.00
N LEU A 15 9.31 -2.27 -2.94
CA LEU A 15 8.37 -2.67 -3.98
C LEU A 15 7.71 -1.41 -4.54
N ASP A 16 7.94 -1.15 -5.82
CA ASP A 16 7.41 0.01 -6.54
C ASP A 16 6.28 -0.45 -7.47
N GLU A 17 5.04 -0.09 -7.13
CA GLU A 17 3.80 -0.46 -7.83
C GLU A 17 3.70 -1.95 -8.23
N PRO A 18 3.89 -2.92 -7.30
CA PRO A 18 3.98 -4.34 -7.65
C PRO A 18 2.68 -4.95 -8.18
N ALA A 19 1.53 -4.30 -7.95
CA ALA A 19 0.22 -4.76 -8.40
C ALA A 19 -0.22 -4.15 -9.75
N ALA A 20 0.61 -3.29 -10.36
CA ALA A 20 0.26 -2.63 -11.62
C ALA A 20 -0.05 -3.65 -12.72
N GLY A 21 -1.27 -3.60 -13.26
CA GLY A 21 -1.73 -4.49 -14.33
C GLY A 21 -2.17 -5.89 -13.87
N MET A 22 -2.22 -6.15 -12.57
CA MET A 22 -2.75 -7.40 -12.01
C MET A 22 -4.28 -7.38 -11.92
N ASN A 23 -4.89 -8.55 -12.05
CA ASN A 23 -6.31 -8.73 -11.73
C ASN A 23 -6.52 -8.96 -10.22
N PRO A 24 -7.76 -8.85 -9.69
CA PRO A 24 -8.02 -8.96 -8.26
C PRO A 24 -7.53 -10.26 -7.59
N SER A 25 -7.53 -11.38 -8.32
CA SER A 25 -7.02 -12.65 -7.81
C SER A 25 -5.50 -12.63 -7.69
N GLU A 26 -4.80 -12.08 -8.68
CA GLU A 26 -3.35 -11.90 -8.67
C GLU A 26 -2.91 -10.91 -7.59
N THR A 27 -3.66 -9.82 -7.39
CA THR A 27 -3.43 -8.85 -6.31
C THR A 27 -3.55 -9.53 -4.94
N SER A 28 -4.57 -10.38 -4.74
CA SER A 28 -4.75 -11.12 -3.49
C SER A 28 -3.60 -12.09 -3.23
N GLU A 29 -3.15 -12.81 -4.27
CA GLU A 29 -1.99 -13.70 -4.17
C GLU A 29 -0.70 -12.93 -3.85
N LEU A 30 -0.51 -11.76 -4.45
CA LEU A 30 0.60 -10.87 -4.15
C LEU A 30 0.59 -10.42 -2.68
N MET A 31 -0.58 -10.04 -2.14
CA MET A 31 -0.73 -9.67 -0.73
C MET A 31 -0.26 -10.79 0.20
N GLU A 32 -0.75 -12.02 -0.01
CA GLU A 32 -0.31 -13.17 0.77
C GLU A 32 1.19 -13.43 0.66
N ASN A 33 1.76 -13.27 -0.54
CA ASN A 33 3.18 -13.49 -0.77
C ASN A 33 4.04 -12.43 -0.05
N ILE A 34 3.61 -11.17 -0.02
CA ILE A 34 4.30 -10.10 0.71
C ILE A 34 4.34 -10.42 2.21
N GLU A 35 3.22 -10.86 2.79
CA GLU A 35 3.15 -11.27 4.19
C GLU A 35 4.08 -12.45 4.49
N LYS A 36 4.03 -13.51 3.68
CA LYS A 36 4.92 -14.68 3.81
C LYS A 36 6.38 -14.28 3.75
N ILE A 37 6.76 -13.40 2.81
CA ILE A 37 8.14 -12.92 2.67
C ILE A 37 8.60 -12.17 3.93
N ARG A 38 7.79 -11.23 4.44
CA ARG A 38 8.08 -10.50 5.68
C ARG A 38 8.29 -11.48 6.84
N ASP A 39 7.39 -12.43 6.99
CA ASP A 39 7.31 -13.28 8.17
C ASP A 39 8.33 -14.42 8.17
N GLU A 40 8.62 -15.02 7.01
CA GLU A 40 9.61 -16.09 6.89
C GLU A 40 11.04 -15.55 6.90
N PHE A 41 11.32 -14.50 6.12
CA PHE A 41 12.67 -13.99 5.94
C PHE A 41 13.04 -12.89 6.94
N LYS A 42 12.07 -12.39 7.72
CA LYS A 42 12.23 -11.30 8.70
C LYS A 42 12.81 -10.03 8.06
N ILE A 43 12.23 -9.66 6.91
CA ILE A 43 12.64 -8.52 6.09
C ILE A 43 11.65 -7.38 6.27
N ALA A 44 12.14 -6.15 6.39
CA ALA A 44 11.28 -4.97 6.32
C ALA A 44 10.86 -4.73 4.87
N ILE A 45 9.60 -4.33 4.64
CA ILE A 45 9.08 -4.06 3.30
C ILE A 45 8.63 -2.61 3.25
N LEU A 46 9.14 -1.85 2.28
CA LEU A 46 8.60 -0.55 1.92
C LEU A 46 7.88 -0.68 0.59
N LEU A 47 6.58 -0.46 0.64
CA LEU A 47 5.69 -0.56 -0.50
C LEU A 47 5.31 0.86 -0.96
N ILE A 48 5.45 1.11 -2.26
CA ILE A 48 4.89 2.25 -2.95
C ILE A 48 3.72 1.72 -3.77
N GLU A 49 2.51 2.18 -3.49
CA GLU A 49 1.35 1.81 -4.28
C GLU A 49 0.25 2.87 -4.27
N HIS A 50 -0.62 2.82 -5.29
CA HIS A 50 -1.86 3.55 -5.39
C HIS A 50 -3.13 2.68 -5.20
N ASP A 51 -3.05 1.35 -5.31
CA ASP A 51 -4.17 0.46 -4.95
C ASP A 51 -4.40 0.45 -3.43
N MET A 52 -5.50 1.07 -3.02
CA MET A 52 -5.85 1.22 -1.61
C MET A 52 -6.23 -0.09 -0.93
N ASN A 53 -6.72 -1.11 -1.66
CA ASN A 53 -7.04 -2.40 -1.04
C ASN A 53 -5.75 -3.11 -0.62
N LEU A 54 -4.74 -3.09 -1.49
CA LEU A 54 -3.44 -3.69 -1.20
C LEU A 54 -2.74 -2.93 -0.06
N VAL A 55 -2.67 -1.61 -0.15
CA VAL A 55 -2.03 -0.77 0.88
C VAL A 55 -2.68 -0.98 2.25
N MET A 56 -4.01 -0.97 2.31
CA MET A 56 -4.73 -1.12 3.59
C MET A 56 -4.69 -2.54 4.13
N GLY A 57 -4.57 -3.55 3.28
CA GLY A 57 -4.52 -4.95 3.70
C GLY A 57 -3.16 -5.42 4.18
N VAL A 58 -2.06 -4.86 3.64
CA VAL A 58 -0.71 -5.38 3.89
C VAL A 58 0.13 -4.47 4.81
N CYS A 59 -0.09 -3.16 4.78
CA CYS A 59 0.77 -2.22 5.50
C CYS A 59 0.37 -2.06 6.97
N GLU A 60 1.35 -2.13 7.88
CA GLU A 60 1.16 -1.82 9.31
C GLU A 60 1.20 -0.31 9.58
N SER A 61 1.96 0.43 8.79
CA SER A 61 2.04 1.89 8.81
C SER A 61 2.10 2.44 7.39
N ILE A 62 1.39 3.55 7.17
CA ILE A 62 1.26 4.20 5.88
C ILE A 62 1.67 5.67 6.03
N ALA A 63 2.39 6.18 5.05
CA ALA A 63 2.60 7.62 4.84
C ALA A 63 1.96 8.01 3.51
N VAL A 64 1.13 9.05 3.53
CA VAL A 64 0.47 9.57 2.34
C VAL A 64 1.19 10.84 1.91
N LEU A 65 1.68 10.84 0.67
CA LEU A 65 2.35 11.96 0.05
C LEU A 65 1.35 12.69 -0.84
N ASN A 66 1.35 14.02 -0.91
CA ASN A 66 0.63 14.79 -1.91
C ASN A 66 1.49 15.99 -2.33
N PHE A 67 1.69 16.20 -3.64
CA PHE A 67 2.56 17.27 -4.17
C PHE A 67 3.95 17.36 -3.50
N GLY A 68 4.55 16.22 -3.16
CA GLY A 68 5.88 16.15 -2.53
C GLY A 68 5.90 16.40 -1.02
N GLU A 69 4.73 16.58 -0.38
CA GLU A 69 4.60 16.74 1.07
C GLU A 69 3.87 15.57 1.71
N ILE A 70 4.34 15.11 2.87
CA ILE A 70 3.61 14.08 3.63
C ILE A 70 2.41 14.75 4.30
N ILE A 71 1.21 14.39 3.85
CA ILE A 71 -0.05 14.95 4.36
C ILE A 71 -0.62 14.17 5.54
N ALA A 72 -0.27 12.88 5.67
CA ALA A 72 -0.70 12.02 6.76
C ALA A 72 0.29 10.87 6.98
N LYS A 73 0.39 10.40 8.22
CA LYS A 73 1.12 9.19 8.59
C LYS A 73 0.40 8.49 9.75
N GLY A 74 0.21 7.18 9.66
CA GLY A 74 -0.50 6.43 10.70
C GLY A 74 -0.73 4.96 10.32
N THR A 75 -1.64 4.31 11.04
CA THR A 75 -2.15 2.98 10.71
C THR A 75 -3.11 3.05 9.51
N PRO A 76 -3.45 1.92 8.87
CA PRO A 76 -4.54 1.86 7.88
C PRO A 76 -5.83 2.55 8.35
N SER A 77 -6.22 2.32 9.59
CA SER A 77 -7.42 2.93 10.17
C SER A 77 -7.30 4.46 10.31
N ASP A 78 -6.14 4.97 10.73
CA ASP A 78 -5.91 6.41 10.84
C ASP A 78 -5.95 7.09 9.47
N ILE A 79 -5.35 6.46 8.46
CA ILE A 79 -5.31 6.99 7.09
C ILE A 79 -6.69 6.99 6.44
N GLN A 80 -7.46 5.92 6.61
CA GLN A 80 -8.80 5.80 6.03
C GLN A 80 -9.77 6.87 6.57
N ASN A 81 -9.60 7.28 7.83
CA ASN A 81 -10.42 8.29 8.47
C ASN A 81 -9.84 9.72 8.38
N ASN A 82 -8.71 9.90 7.69
CA ASN A 82 -8.05 11.20 7.60
C ASN A 82 -8.69 12.08 6.53
N GLU A 83 -9.31 13.19 6.92
CA GLU A 83 -9.99 14.12 6.01
C GLU A 83 -9.08 14.63 4.87
N LYS A 84 -7.81 14.94 5.14
CA LYS A 84 -6.88 15.42 4.10
C LYS A 84 -6.58 14.35 3.06
N VAL A 85 -6.49 13.08 3.49
CA VAL A 85 -6.28 11.95 2.61
C VAL A 85 -7.53 11.71 1.76
N ILE A 86 -8.71 11.74 2.38
CA ILE A 86 -9.98 11.58 1.66
C ILE A 86 -10.12 12.66 0.58
N GLU A 87 -9.87 13.92 0.93
CA GLU A 87 -9.96 15.04 -0.03
C GLU A 87 -8.94 14.94 -1.17
N ALA A 88 -7.71 14.51 -0.88
CA ALA A 88 -6.63 14.45 -1.87
C ALA A 88 -6.65 13.20 -2.76
N TYR A 89 -7.06 12.04 -2.24
CA TYR A 89 -6.88 10.74 -2.90
C TYR A 89 -8.17 9.97 -3.18
N LEU A 90 -9.18 10.08 -2.29
CA LEU A 90 -10.43 9.33 -2.43
C LEU A 90 -11.53 10.14 -3.10
N GLY A 91 -11.36 11.47 -3.17
CA GLY A 91 -12.41 12.41 -3.53
C GLY A 91 -13.45 12.52 -2.43
N ARG A 92 -14.18 13.63 -2.36
CA ARG A 92 -15.40 13.65 -1.53
C ARG A 92 -16.38 12.67 -2.18
N SER A 93 -16.76 11.63 -1.45
CA SER A 93 -17.98 10.86 -1.70
C SER A 93 -19.21 11.76 -1.48
N LYS A 94 -19.37 12.80 -2.30
CA LYS A 94 -20.53 13.67 -2.39
C LYS A 94 -21.02 13.72 -3.82
N ASP A 95 -21.35 12.53 -4.35
CA ASP A 95 -22.33 12.36 -5.43
C ASP A 95 -23.43 11.38 -4.95
N LYS A 96 -23.93 11.63 -3.73
CA LYS A 96 -25.22 11.12 -3.25
C LYS A 96 -25.97 12.25 -2.55
N GLU A 97 -26.47 13.18 -3.35
CA GLU A 97 -27.76 13.88 -3.22
C GLU A 97 -27.78 14.99 -4.27
N GLU A 98 -28.95 15.18 -4.89
CA GLU A 98 -29.31 16.17 -5.93
C GLU A 98 -29.22 15.72 -7.41
N ALA A 99 -30.20 14.91 -7.83
CA ALA A 99 -31.17 15.25 -8.87
C ALA A 99 -32.37 14.28 -8.85
#